data_AF-A0A7L3HNP4-F1
#
_entry.id   AF-A0A7L3HNP4-F1
#
_cell.length_a   1.000
_cell.length_b   1.000
_cell.length_c   1.000
_cell.angle_alpha   90.00
_cell.angle_beta   90.00
_cell.angle_gamma   90.00
#
_symmetry.space_group_name_H-M   'P 1'
#
loop_
_entity.id
_entity.type
_entity.pdbx_description
1 polymer ?
#
loop_
_entity_poly.entity_id
_entity_poly.type
_entity_poly.pdbx_seq_one_letter_code
_entity_poly.pdbx_strand_id
1 'polypeptide(L)'
;VSRAADFMAMLRLIYPHADTLCEKESEWLFDCPETKQFLEWFCSMVGEEDVLSPAEMEAYMALLAAGKPILEGDALEEALQMCQVLQLPSSIADEGPSQEALQQELQELKHCYDLQLCRYRKLLAWTNKLQQEQKYLEKEEKVVKQELRMAHMDLKAKIFKTRAVLNQVSKAAKQVSECHGNMGMGQLPTLLCQIDLAPYLDQEQQATDAFESFIQQVLPDSVQAPDRDGSQEATERRDTKKTSMPKCLGTDEDELLEDQDSFWKELGQIETAYICARREVIVTAAKVEGTRAALEWAQRTQEALEDNQ
;
A
#
# COMPACT_ATOMS: atom_id res chain seq x y z
N VAL A 1 13.49 18.54 24.25
CA VAL A 1 14.67 18.36 23.37
C VAL A 1 14.16 17.68 22.10
N SER A 2 14.90 17.70 20.99
CA SER A 2 14.56 16.92 19.79
C SER A 2 14.75 15.42 20.12
N ARG A 3 13.82 14.54 19.72
CA ARG A 3 13.98 13.09 19.95
C ARG A 3 15.29 12.57 19.31
N ALA A 4 15.67 13.15 18.18
CA ALA A 4 16.94 12.91 17.51
C ALA A 4 18.17 13.37 18.33
N ALA A 5 18.11 14.47 19.09
CA ALA A 5 19.21 14.86 19.98
C ALA A 5 19.32 13.93 21.19
N ASP A 6 18.20 13.51 21.79
CA ASP A 6 18.20 12.56 22.91
C ASP A 6 18.78 11.19 22.45
N PHE A 7 18.40 10.73 21.26
CA PHE A 7 18.99 9.57 20.59
C PHE A 7 20.49 9.72 20.31
N MET A 8 20.91 10.86 19.74
CA MET A 8 22.31 11.15 19.43
C MET A 8 23.18 11.39 20.66
N ALA A 9 22.61 11.79 21.80
CA ALA A 9 23.30 11.82 23.08
C ALA A 9 23.58 10.40 23.56
N MET A 10 22.57 9.53 23.55
CA MET A 10 22.74 8.12 23.92
C MET A 10 23.64 7.33 22.95
N LEU A 11 23.61 7.64 21.65
CA LEU A 11 24.49 6.97 20.68
C LEU A 11 25.97 7.25 20.94
N ARG A 12 26.33 8.47 21.39
CA ARG A 12 27.72 8.84 21.73
C ARG A 12 28.30 8.07 22.90
N LEU A 13 27.45 7.59 23.81
CA LEU A 13 27.85 6.77 24.94
C LEU A 13 28.19 5.32 24.54
N ILE A 14 27.56 4.79 23.48
CA ILE A 14 27.71 3.36 23.10
C ILE A 14 28.41 3.12 21.75
N TYR A 15 28.49 4.11 20.86
CA TYR A 15 28.94 3.93 19.48
C TYR A 15 30.13 4.84 19.12
N PRO A 16 31.35 4.28 18.94
CA PRO A 16 32.58 5.06 18.69
C PRO A 16 32.61 5.94 17.43
N HIS A 17 31.59 5.87 16.57
CA HIS A 17 31.45 6.70 15.37
C HIS A 17 30.16 7.54 15.38
N ALA A 18 29.52 7.74 16.53
CA ALA A 18 28.32 8.56 16.64
C ALA A 18 28.54 10.00 16.14
N ASP A 19 29.73 10.58 16.34
CA ASP A 19 30.07 11.92 15.85
C ASP A 19 30.27 12.01 14.33
N THR A 20 30.20 10.89 13.58
CA THR A 20 30.12 10.91 12.11
C THR A 20 28.68 10.95 11.59
N LEU A 21 27.67 10.85 12.46
CA LEU A 21 26.25 10.85 12.11
C LEU A 21 25.62 12.22 12.39
N CYS A 22 24.73 12.68 11.51
CA CYS A 22 24.01 13.94 11.69
C CYS A 22 22.69 13.74 12.44
N GLU A 23 22.39 14.63 13.40
CA GLU A 23 21.10 14.63 14.11
C GLU A 23 19.91 14.71 13.15
N LYS A 24 20.00 15.57 12.12
CA LYS A 24 18.96 15.72 11.09
C LYS A 24 18.79 14.49 10.21
N GLU A 25 19.86 13.71 10.03
CA GLU A 25 19.82 12.43 9.30
C GLU A 25 19.36 11.27 10.21
N SER A 26 19.05 11.56 11.48
CA SER A 26 18.50 10.62 12.47
C SER A 26 17.02 10.90 12.80
N GLU A 27 16.45 12.00 12.30
CA GLU A 27 15.08 12.42 12.64
C GLU A 27 14.03 11.49 11.99
N TRP A 28 14.22 11.13 10.70
CA TRP A 28 13.34 10.21 9.96
C TRP A 28 13.19 8.80 10.58
N LEU A 29 14.14 8.39 11.45
CA LEU A 29 14.07 7.12 12.16
C LEU A 29 12.88 7.06 13.13
N PHE A 30 12.37 8.22 13.58
CA PHE A 30 11.20 8.32 14.46
C PHE A 30 9.85 8.36 13.70
N ASP A 31 9.88 8.53 12.38
CA ASP A 31 8.68 8.60 11.54
C ASP A 31 8.22 7.20 11.08
N CYS A 32 9.14 6.23 11.02
CA CYS A 32 8.82 4.82 10.78
C CYS A 32 8.25 4.18 12.07
N PRO A 33 6.99 3.72 12.09
CA PRO A 33 6.33 3.24 13.31
C PRO A 33 6.98 1.96 13.88
N GLU A 34 7.58 1.12 13.03
CA GLU A 34 8.32 -0.08 13.43
C GLU A 34 9.59 0.25 14.23
N THR A 35 10.30 1.34 13.88
CA THR A 35 11.50 1.78 14.61
C THR A 35 11.17 2.75 15.75
N LYS A 36 10.11 3.56 15.64
CA LYS A 36 9.65 4.51 16.69
C LYS A 36 9.56 3.84 18.06
N GLN A 37 8.93 2.66 18.18
CA GLN A 37 8.79 1.97 19.46
C GLN A 37 10.14 1.55 20.07
N PHE A 38 11.06 1.04 19.25
CA PHE A 38 12.41 0.69 19.68
C PHE A 38 13.21 1.92 20.10
N LEU A 39 13.08 3.03 19.37
CA LEU A 39 13.82 4.27 19.65
C LEU A 39 13.30 4.98 20.90
N GLU A 40 11.98 5.02 21.13
CA GLU A 40 11.39 5.52 22.38
C GLU A 40 11.82 4.67 23.59
N TRP A 41 11.88 3.34 23.44
CA TRP A 41 12.43 2.45 24.45
C TRP A 41 13.92 2.74 24.69
N PHE A 42 14.72 2.78 23.63
CA PHE A 42 16.16 2.98 23.71
C PHE A 42 16.52 4.30 24.41
N CYS A 43 15.93 5.43 23.99
CA CYS A 43 16.22 6.76 24.53
C CYS A 43 15.67 7.00 25.95
N SER A 44 14.88 6.08 26.53
CA SER A 44 14.32 6.22 27.88
C SER A 44 14.77 5.14 28.86
N MET A 45 15.16 3.96 28.36
CA MET A 45 15.69 2.87 29.17
C MET A 45 17.20 2.92 29.27
N VAL A 46 17.91 2.95 28.13
CA VAL A 46 19.38 2.94 28.11
C VAL A 46 19.89 4.27 28.64
N GLY A 47 20.79 4.23 29.62
CA GLY A 47 21.47 5.42 30.15
C GLY A 47 22.97 5.21 30.31
N GLU A 48 23.66 6.18 30.91
CA GLU A 48 25.08 6.05 31.27
C GLU A 48 25.30 4.84 32.18
N GLU A 49 24.32 4.51 33.03
CA GLU A 49 24.35 3.34 33.91
C GLU A 49 24.48 1.98 33.20
N ASP A 50 24.09 1.91 31.92
CA ASP A 50 24.05 0.68 31.11
C ASP A 50 25.30 0.51 30.23
N VAL A 51 26.27 1.42 30.35
CA VAL A 51 27.56 1.36 29.65
C VAL A 51 28.65 1.04 30.67
N LEU A 52 29.43 -0.03 30.43
CA LEU A 52 30.58 -0.35 31.27
C LEU A 52 31.62 0.76 31.19
N SER A 53 32.07 1.27 32.34
CA SER A 53 33.18 2.21 32.38
C SER A 53 34.49 1.53 31.94
N PRO A 54 35.50 2.29 31.49
CA PRO A 54 36.79 1.72 31.09
C PRO A 54 37.47 0.89 32.21
N ALA A 55 37.25 1.25 33.48
CA ALA A 55 37.79 0.52 34.63
C ALA A 55 37.06 -0.81 34.87
N GLU A 56 35.74 -0.85 34.74
CA GLU A 56 34.97 -2.09 34.81
C GLU A 56 35.30 -3.03 33.63
N MET A 57 35.50 -2.46 32.44
CA MET A 57 35.95 -3.18 31.25
C MET A 57 37.34 -3.81 31.47
N GLU A 58 38.30 -3.07 32.04
CA GLU A 58 39.63 -3.59 32.36
C GLU A 58 39.59 -4.67 33.47
N ALA A 59 38.78 -4.46 34.52
CA ALA A 59 38.56 -5.46 35.57
C ALA A 59 37.92 -6.75 35.04
N TYR A 60 36.92 -6.65 34.15
CA TYR A 60 36.31 -7.79 33.49
C TYR A 60 37.30 -8.55 32.59
N MET A 61 38.12 -7.83 31.82
CA MET A 61 39.18 -8.43 31.01
C MET A 61 40.26 -9.11 31.88
N ALA A 62 40.57 -8.57 33.06
CA ALA A 62 41.47 -9.21 34.02
C ALA A 62 40.87 -10.49 34.63
N LEU A 63 39.56 -10.53 34.89
CA LEU A 63 38.84 -11.74 35.33
C LEU A 63 38.87 -12.83 34.25
N LEU A 64 38.63 -12.48 32.98
CA LEU A 64 38.78 -13.41 31.85
C LEU A 64 40.23 -13.92 31.72
N ALA A 65 41.22 -13.03 31.81
CA ALA A 65 42.64 -13.40 31.75
C ALA A 65 43.10 -14.30 32.91
N ALA A 66 42.41 -14.26 34.06
CA ALA A 66 42.66 -15.16 35.18
C ALA A 66 42.21 -16.62 34.94
N GLY A 67 41.48 -16.90 33.85
CA GLY A 67 41.11 -18.26 33.43
C GLY A 67 40.17 -19.01 34.37
N LYS A 68 39.52 -18.31 35.30
CA LYS A 68 38.52 -18.87 36.23
C LYS A 68 37.14 -18.83 35.56
N PRO A 69 36.24 -19.78 35.86
CA PRO A 69 34.84 -19.65 35.45
C PRO A 69 34.23 -18.41 36.11
N ILE A 70 33.54 -17.59 35.32
CA ILE A 70 32.71 -16.50 35.83
C ILE A 70 31.45 -17.14 36.44
N LEU A 71 31.02 -16.63 37.60
CA LEU A 71 29.80 -17.09 38.25
C LEU A 71 28.60 -16.40 37.60
N GLU A 72 27.79 -17.19 36.90
CA GLU A 72 26.60 -16.73 36.16
C GLU A 72 25.37 -17.56 36.56
N GLY A 73 24.19 -16.93 36.55
CA GLY A 73 22.92 -17.59 36.82
C GLY A 73 22.89 -18.34 38.16
N ASP A 74 22.39 -19.58 38.13
CA ASP A 74 22.20 -20.44 39.31
C ASP A 74 23.48 -20.61 40.13
N ALA A 75 24.66 -20.66 39.49
CA ALA A 75 25.94 -20.80 40.19
C ALA A 75 26.34 -19.54 40.99
N LEU A 76 25.88 -18.35 40.58
CA LEU A 76 26.02 -17.12 41.34
C LEU A 76 25.00 -17.06 42.50
N GLU A 77 23.77 -17.49 42.25
CA GLU A 77 22.70 -17.57 43.25
C GLU A 77 23.08 -18.54 44.39
N GLU A 78 23.58 -19.74 44.07
CA GLU A 78 24.10 -20.71 45.03
C GLU A 78 25.30 -20.17 45.82
N ALA A 79 26.24 -19.47 45.16
CA ALA A 79 27.39 -18.86 45.83
C ALA A 79 26.96 -17.76 46.82
N LEU A 80 26.03 -16.88 46.42
CA LEU A 80 25.48 -15.83 47.27
C LEU A 80 24.71 -16.42 48.48
N GLN A 81 23.94 -17.49 48.27
CA GLN A 81 23.27 -18.20 49.37
C GLN A 81 24.28 -18.87 50.32
N MET A 82 25.33 -19.51 49.81
CA MET A 82 26.39 -20.06 50.67
C MET A 82 27.12 -18.96 51.45
N CYS A 83 27.39 -17.80 50.86
CA CYS A 83 27.97 -16.65 51.58
C CYS A 83 27.03 -16.09 52.67
N GLN A 84 25.71 -16.10 52.47
CA GLN A 84 24.74 -15.69 53.50
C GLN A 84 24.63 -16.72 54.65
N VAL A 85 24.79 -18.01 54.36
CA VAL A 85 24.77 -19.09 55.36
C VAL A 85 26.09 -19.18 56.12
N LEU A 86 27.22 -18.87 55.48
CA LEU A 86 28.56 -18.81 56.08
C LEU A 86 28.77 -17.50 56.87
N GLN A 87 28.02 -17.30 57.94
CA GLN A 87 28.41 -16.36 58.99
C GLN A 87 29.74 -16.85 59.59
N LEU A 88 30.82 -16.15 59.24
CA LEU A 88 32.19 -16.64 59.35
C LEU A 88 32.62 -16.81 60.83
N PRO A 89 33.19 -17.97 61.22
CA PRO A 89 33.84 -18.09 62.52
C PRO A 89 35.00 -17.11 62.64
N SER A 90 34.95 -16.22 63.65
CA SER A 90 35.87 -15.10 63.80
C SER A 90 37.26 -15.53 64.32
N SER A 91 38.04 -16.23 63.50
CA SER A 91 39.41 -16.64 63.86
C SER A 91 40.34 -16.85 62.65
N ILE A 92 40.99 -15.76 62.22
CA ILE A 92 42.39 -15.69 61.82
C ILE A 92 42.80 -14.21 61.98
N ALA A 93 44.05 -13.95 62.38
CA ALA A 93 44.58 -12.60 62.43
C ALA A 93 45.17 -12.24 61.06
N ASP A 94 44.60 -11.21 60.44
CA ASP A 94 45.11 -10.54 59.24
C ASP A 94 44.90 -9.03 59.44
N GLU A 95 45.64 -8.18 58.73
CA GLU A 95 45.42 -6.72 58.82
C GLU A 95 44.14 -6.35 58.06
N GLY A 96 43.04 -6.25 58.82
CA GLY A 96 41.73 -5.92 58.26
C GLY A 96 41.74 -4.59 57.49
N PRO A 97 40.89 -4.46 56.44
CA PRO A 97 40.88 -3.30 55.56
C PRO A 97 40.74 -2.00 56.35
N SER A 98 41.44 -0.96 55.90
CA SER A 98 41.47 0.32 56.61
C SER A 98 40.06 0.90 56.76
N GLN A 99 39.85 1.72 57.79
CA GLN A 99 38.57 2.40 58.00
C GLN A 99 38.16 3.25 56.78
N GLU A 100 39.13 3.76 56.02
CA GLU A 100 38.92 4.51 54.79
C GLU A 100 38.46 3.60 53.64
N ALA A 101 39.09 2.42 53.47
CA ALA A 101 38.66 1.42 52.49
C ALA A 101 37.23 0.91 52.77
N LEU A 102 36.91 0.59 54.03
CA LEU A 102 35.55 0.21 54.44
C LEU A 102 34.51 1.32 54.23
N GLN A 103 34.92 2.59 54.36
CA GLN A 103 34.04 3.73 54.04
C GLN A 103 33.86 3.92 52.53
N GLN A 104 34.87 3.61 51.72
CA GLN A 104 34.78 3.61 50.26
C GLN A 104 33.88 2.46 49.77
N GLU A 105 34.09 1.22 50.23
CA GLU A 105 33.23 0.07 49.92
C GLU A 105 31.75 0.34 50.25
N LEU A 106 31.47 1.00 51.38
CA LEU A 106 30.10 1.38 51.76
C LEU A 106 29.50 2.48 50.85
N GLN A 107 30.32 3.34 50.26
CA GLN A 107 29.85 4.33 49.27
C GLN A 107 29.60 3.67 47.91
N GLU A 108 30.50 2.80 47.46
CA GLU A 108 30.39 2.04 46.21
C GLU A 108 29.19 1.08 46.26
N LEU A 109 29.02 0.32 47.34
CA LEU A 109 27.86 -0.57 47.54
C LEU A 109 26.54 0.21 47.55
N LYS A 110 26.51 1.40 48.17
CA LYS A 110 25.34 2.28 48.14
C LYS A 110 25.06 2.78 46.73
N HIS A 111 26.08 3.22 45.98
CA HIS A 111 25.94 3.65 44.60
C HIS A 111 25.35 2.53 43.73
N CYS A 112 25.87 1.31 43.85
CA CYS A 112 25.34 0.12 43.17
C CYS A 112 23.87 -0.17 43.55
N TYR A 113 23.48 -0.02 44.82
CA TYR A 113 22.09 -0.17 45.24
C TYR A 113 21.17 0.90 44.64
N ASP A 114 21.56 2.18 44.70
CA ASP A 114 20.78 3.29 44.13
C ASP A 114 20.63 3.13 42.59
N LEU A 115 21.66 2.59 41.92
CA LEU A 115 21.66 2.25 40.49
C LEU A 115 20.68 1.11 40.14
N GLN A 116 20.74 0.00 40.89
CA GLN A 116 19.80 -1.13 40.74
C GLN A 116 18.36 -0.69 40.99
N LEU A 117 18.13 0.17 41.99
CA LEU A 117 16.84 0.73 42.31
C LEU A 117 16.33 1.68 41.22
N CYS A 118 17.21 2.42 40.55
CA CYS A 118 16.87 3.21 39.36
C CYS A 118 16.40 2.31 38.20
N ARG A 119 17.21 1.31 37.82
CA ARG A 119 16.88 0.32 36.78
C ARG A 119 15.56 -0.41 37.06
N TYR A 120 15.34 -0.84 38.30
CA TYR A 120 14.08 -1.48 38.71
C TYR A 120 12.87 -0.56 38.54
N ARG A 121 12.99 0.74 38.92
CA ARG A 121 11.93 1.73 38.73
C ARG A 121 11.64 2.01 37.25
N LYS A 122 12.67 2.12 36.41
CA LYS A 122 12.55 2.23 34.94
C LYS A 122 11.77 1.03 34.37
N LEU A 123 12.18 -0.20 34.69
CA LEU A 123 11.51 -1.43 34.25
C LEU A 123 10.06 -1.53 34.75
N LEU A 124 9.77 -1.14 35.99
CA LEU A 124 8.42 -1.15 36.54
C LEU A 124 7.51 -0.13 35.83
N ALA A 125 8.02 1.07 35.51
CA ALA A 125 7.27 2.07 34.74
C ALA A 125 6.92 1.56 33.33
N TRP A 126 7.88 0.97 32.62
CA TRP A 126 7.65 0.35 31.31
C TRP A 126 6.71 -0.85 31.34
N THR A 127 6.80 -1.69 32.38
CA THR A 127 5.86 -2.81 32.61
C THR A 127 4.42 -2.30 32.73
N ASN A 128 4.21 -1.17 33.41
CA ASN A 128 2.90 -0.55 33.53
C ASN A 128 2.40 0.09 32.20
N LYS A 129 3.29 0.73 31.42
CA LYS A 129 2.97 1.26 30.06
C LYS A 129 2.48 0.13 29.15
N LEU A 130 3.25 -0.95 29.03
CA LEU A 130 2.92 -2.11 28.20
C LEU A 130 1.60 -2.79 28.65
N GLN A 131 1.36 -2.89 29.96
CA GLN A 131 0.08 -3.40 30.48
C GLN A 131 -1.12 -2.46 30.23
N GLN A 132 -0.91 -1.17 30.01
CA GLN A 132 -1.96 -0.23 29.63
C GLN A 132 -2.26 -0.34 28.13
N GLU A 133 -1.23 -0.37 27.29
CA GLU A 133 -1.33 -0.55 25.84
C GLU A 133 -1.99 -1.89 25.49
N GLN A 134 -1.59 -2.99 26.15
CA GLN A 134 -2.26 -4.29 26.00
C GLN A 134 -3.78 -4.21 26.28
N LYS A 135 -4.20 -3.46 27.32
CA LYS A 135 -5.62 -3.26 27.70
C LYS A 135 -6.36 -2.26 26.80
N TYR A 136 -5.65 -1.49 25.98
CA TYR A 136 -6.23 -0.67 24.90
C TYR A 136 -6.47 -1.55 23.68
N LEU A 137 -5.43 -2.21 23.19
CA LEU A 137 -5.47 -3.11 22.02
C LEU A 137 -6.50 -4.24 22.21
N GLU A 138 -6.64 -4.81 23.41
CA GLU A 138 -7.65 -5.85 23.72
C GLU A 138 -9.11 -5.33 23.72
N LYS A 139 -9.34 -4.01 23.65
CA LYS A 139 -10.68 -3.42 23.43
C LYS A 139 -10.91 -3.13 21.96
N GLU A 140 -9.94 -2.50 21.32
CA GLU A 140 -9.91 -2.18 19.89
C GLU A 140 -10.10 -3.44 19.04
N GLU A 141 -9.36 -4.52 19.33
CA GLU A 141 -9.52 -5.82 18.68
C GLU A 141 -10.95 -6.37 18.80
N LYS A 142 -11.67 -6.09 19.90
CA LYS A 142 -13.08 -6.49 20.07
C LYS A 142 -14.04 -5.63 19.25
N VAL A 143 -13.74 -4.34 19.06
CA VAL A 143 -14.48 -3.43 18.16
C VAL A 143 -14.29 -3.90 16.72
N VAL A 144 -13.05 -4.02 16.24
CA VAL A 144 -12.74 -4.48 14.88
C VAL A 144 -13.33 -5.87 14.60
N LYS A 145 -13.26 -6.81 15.57
CA LYS A 145 -13.94 -8.12 15.47
C LYS A 145 -15.47 -8.03 15.42
N GLN A 146 -16.10 -7.00 15.96
CA GLN A 146 -17.55 -6.77 15.85
C GLN A 146 -17.90 -6.17 14.49
N GLU A 147 -17.15 -5.19 14.02
CA GLU A 147 -17.37 -4.54 12.72
C GLU A 147 -17.13 -5.50 11.55
N LEU A 148 -16.07 -6.31 11.59
CA LEU A 148 -15.82 -7.37 10.62
C LEU A 148 -16.99 -8.36 10.53
N ARG A 149 -17.64 -8.69 11.65
CA ARG A 149 -18.85 -9.53 11.67
C ARG A 149 -20.05 -8.84 11.03
N MET A 150 -20.23 -7.53 11.25
CA MET A 150 -21.28 -6.73 10.61
C MET A 150 -21.07 -6.59 9.10
N ALA A 151 -19.85 -6.27 8.67
CA ALA A 151 -19.47 -6.19 7.25
C ALA A 151 -19.66 -7.54 6.53
N HIS A 152 -19.31 -8.66 7.19
CA HIS A 152 -19.56 -10.00 6.65
C HIS A 152 -21.06 -10.31 6.49
N MET A 153 -21.90 -9.85 7.43
CA MET A 153 -23.37 -10.01 7.33
C MET A 153 -23.96 -9.21 6.18
N ASP A 154 -23.56 -7.94 6.00
CA ASP A 154 -24.00 -7.12 4.86
C ASP A 154 -23.50 -7.71 3.52
N LEU A 155 -22.23 -8.11 3.43
CA LEU A 155 -21.70 -8.76 2.22
C LEU A 155 -22.49 -10.02 1.87
N LYS A 156 -22.84 -10.85 2.86
CA LYS A 156 -23.67 -12.05 2.66
C LYS A 156 -25.09 -11.69 2.19
N ALA A 157 -25.69 -10.62 2.69
CA ALA A 157 -26.98 -10.11 2.23
C ALA A 157 -26.91 -9.55 0.80
N LYS A 158 -25.84 -8.83 0.44
CA LYS A 158 -25.57 -8.35 -0.92
C LYS A 158 -25.40 -9.52 -1.90
N ILE A 159 -24.59 -10.52 -1.56
CA ILE A 159 -24.42 -11.75 -2.36
C ILE A 159 -25.76 -12.45 -2.59
N PHE A 160 -26.61 -12.56 -1.58
CA PHE A 160 -27.95 -13.17 -1.73
C PHE A 160 -28.85 -12.38 -2.68
N LYS A 161 -28.90 -11.04 -2.55
CA LYS A 161 -29.63 -10.15 -3.46
C LYS A 161 -29.12 -10.28 -4.90
N THR A 162 -27.81 -10.23 -5.12
CA THR A 162 -27.19 -10.37 -6.45
C THR A 162 -27.49 -11.74 -7.07
N ARG A 163 -27.43 -12.83 -6.30
CA ARG A 163 -27.81 -14.18 -6.77
C ARG A 163 -29.30 -14.25 -7.14
N ALA A 164 -30.18 -13.60 -6.40
CA ALA A 164 -31.60 -13.55 -6.73
C ALA A 164 -31.87 -12.82 -8.06
N VAL A 165 -31.23 -11.66 -8.28
CA VAL A 165 -31.32 -10.93 -9.55
C VAL A 165 -30.72 -11.74 -10.71
N LEU A 166 -29.54 -12.34 -10.54
CA LEU A 166 -28.91 -13.18 -11.56
C LEU A 166 -29.80 -14.38 -11.95
N ASN A 167 -30.48 -14.99 -10.98
CA ASN A 167 -31.45 -16.06 -11.24
C ASN A 167 -32.69 -15.57 -11.99
N GLN A 168 -33.16 -14.34 -11.77
CA GLN A 168 -34.25 -13.73 -12.53
C GLN A 168 -33.82 -13.44 -13.98
N VAL A 169 -32.65 -12.82 -14.18
CA VAL A 169 -32.09 -12.55 -15.51
C VAL A 169 -31.85 -13.85 -16.28
N SER A 170 -31.34 -14.89 -15.63
CA SER A 170 -31.17 -16.22 -16.24
C SER A 170 -32.49 -16.86 -16.68
N LYS A 171 -33.57 -16.70 -15.89
CA LYS A 171 -34.92 -17.15 -16.29
C LYS A 171 -35.45 -16.36 -17.48
N ALA A 172 -35.33 -15.04 -17.47
CA ALA A 172 -35.78 -14.19 -18.57
C ALA A 172 -35.02 -14.50 -19.88
N ALA A 173 -33.70 -14.69 -19.80
CA ALA A 173 -32.88 -15.07 -20.96
C ALA A 173 -33.27 -16.44 -21.55
N LYS A 174 -33.62 -17.41 -20.68
CA LYS A 174 -34.18 -18.69 -21.13
C LYS A 174 -35.53 -18.52 -21.82
N GLN A 175 -36.45 -17.77 -21.22
CA GLN A 175 -37.77 -17.49 -21.83
C GLN A 175 -37.64 -16.82 -23.20
N VAL A 176 -36.74 -15.84 -23.37
CA VAL A 176 -36.45 -15.23 -24.68
C VAL A 176 -35.91 -16.26 -25.67
N SER A 177 -34.96 -17.11 -25.27
CA SER A 177 -34.44 -18.19 -26.12
C SER A 177 -35.51 -19.24 -26.48
N GLU A 178 -36.44 -19.54 -25.58
CA GLU A 178 -37.55 -20.46 -25.78
C GLU A 178 -38.60 -19.85 -26.73
N CYS A 179 -38.90 -18.56 -26.60
CA CYS A 179 -39.77 -17.83 -27.55
C CYS A 179 -39.21 -17.84 -28.98
N HIS A 180 -37.90 -17.66 -29.16
CA HIS A 180 -37.26 -17.78 -30.48
C HIS A 180 -37.20 -19.23 -30.99
N GLY A 181 -37.13 -20.22 -30.11
CA GLY A 181 -37.09 -21.64 -30.51
C GLY A 181 -38.45 -22.25 -30.87
N ASN A 182 -39.56 -21.68 -30.38
CA ASN A 182 -40.90 -22.27 -30.51
C ASN A 182 -41.79 -21.59 -31.57
N MET A 183 -41.23 -20.64 -32.33
CA MET A 183 -41.91 -19.95 -33.43
C MET A 183 -41.82 -20.78 -34.71
N GLY A 184 -42.70 -21.78 -34.82
CA GLY A 184 -42.66 -22.79 -35.87
C GLY A 184 -42.94 -22.28 -37.29
N MET A 185 -42.34 -22.97 -38.26
CA MET A 185 -42.54 -22.83 -39.72
C MET A 185 -42.03 -21.50 -40.34
N GLY A 186 -40.75 -21.52 -40.74
CA GLY A 186 -40.12 -20.48 -41.56
C GLY A 186 -38.84 -19.94 -40.94
N GLN A 187 -37.70 -20.11 -41.60
CA GLN A 187 -36.46 -19.45 -41.20
C GLN A 187 -36.51 -17.97 -41.60
N LEU A 188 -37.14 -17.13 -40.78
CA LEU A 188 -36.91 -15.70 -40.83
C LEU A 188 -35.53 -15.42 -40.21
N PRO A 189 -34.58 -14.78 -40.92
CA PRO A 189 -33.25 -14.55 -40.37
C PRO A 189 -33.31 -13.48 -39.26
N THR A 190 -32.93 -13.86 -38.03
CA THR A 190 -33.08 -13.03 -36.82
C THR A 190 -32.19 -11.78 -36.82
N LEU A 191 -31.24 -11.67 -37.75
CA LEU A 191 -30.33 -10.54 -37.93
C LEU A 191 -30.24 -10.17 -39.40
N LEU A 192 -30.11 -8.86 -39.70
CA LEU A 192 -30.04 -8.35 -41.08
C LEU A 192 -28.91 -8.98 -41.91
N CYS A 193 -27.80 -9.33 -41.25
CA CYS A 193 -26.63 -10.00 -41.85
C CYS A 193 -26.82 -11.50 -42.16
N GLN A 194 -28.02 -12.04 -41.97
CA GLN A 194 -28.40 -13.42 -42.31
C GLN A 194 -29.47 -13.48 -43.41
N ILE A 195 -29.89 -12.33 -43.95
CA ILE A 195 -30.84 -12.24 -45.07
C ILE A 195 -30.06 -12.41 -46.37
N ASP A 196 -30.56 -13.28 -47.27
CA ASP A 196 -30.04 -13.35 -48.63
C ASP A 196 -30.45 -12.09 -49.41
N LEU A 197 -29.45 -11.31 -49.82
CA LEU A 197 -29.61 -10.06 -50.55
C LEU A 197 -29.57 -10.26 -52.07
N ALA A 198 -29.27 -11.46 -52.58
CA ALA A 198 -29.18 -11.71 -54.02
C ALA A 198 -30.45 -11.26 -54.79
N PRO A 199 -31.70 -11.50 -54.33
CA PRO A 199 -32.89 -11.05 -55.04
C PRO A 199 -33.05 -9.52 -55.09
N TYR A 200 -32.47 -8.80 -54.13
CA TYR A 200 -32.44 -7.33 -54.13
C TYR A 200 -31.37 -6.81 -55.10
N LEU A 201 -30.17 -7.40 -55.06
CA LEU A 201 -29.06 -7.04 -55.94
C LEU A 201 -29.37 -7.35 -57.42
N ASP A 202 -30.05 -8.47 -57.71
CA ASP A 202 -30.56 -8.79 -59.06
C ASP A 202 -31.54 -7.73 -59.56
N GLN A 203 -32.39 -7.18 -58.68
CA GLN A 203 -33.36 -6.15 -59.03
C GLN A 203 -32.72 -4.75 -59.16
N GLU A 204 -31.71 -4.44 -58.34
CA GLU A 204 -30.89 -3.23 -58.43
C GLU A 204 -30.04 -3.24 -59.73
N GLN A 205 -29.48 -4.40 -60.11
CA GLN A 205 -28.80 -4.58 -61.39
C GLN A 205 -29.78 -4.41 -62.56
N GLN A 206 -30.95 -5.06 -62.56
CA GLN A 206 -31.94 -4.88 -63.63
C GLN A 206 -32.42 -3.41 -63.77
N ALA A 207 -32.56 -2.69 -62.66
CA ALA A 207 -32.86 -1.26 -62.69
C ALA A 207 -31.71 -0.44 -63.27
N THR A 208 -30.46 -0.81 -62.96
CA THR A 208 -29.24 -0.19 -63.49
C THR A 208 -29.10 -0.45 -64.99
N ASP A 209 -29.27 -1.69 -65.46
CA ASP A 209 -29.22 -2.08 -66.88
C ASP A 209 -30.30 -1.34 -67.70
N ALA A 210 -31.51 -1.21 -67.15
CA ALA A 210 -32.60 -0.45 -67.76
C ALA A 210 -32.29 1.06 -67.83
N PHE A 211 -31.61 1.61 -66.82
CA PHE A 211 -31.21 3.01 -66.79
C PHE A 211 -30.02 3.31 -67.72
N GLU A 212 -29.03 2.41 -67.78
CA GLU A 212 -27.89 2.52 -68.68
C GLU A 212 -28.33 2.38 -70.15
N SER A 213 -29.16 1.39 -70.48
CA SER A 213 -29.71 1.23 -71.83
C SER A 213 -30.63 2.39 -72.25
N PHE A 214 -31.26 3.08 -71.30
CA PHE A 214 -31.96 4.34 -71.54
C PHE A 214 -30.98 5.50 -71.80
N ILE A 215 -29.91 5.63 -71.02
CA ILE A 215 -28.85 6.64 -71.25
C ILE A 215 -28.20 6.43 -72.62
N GLN A 216 -27.82 5.20 -72.98
CA GLN A 216 -27.23 4.89 -74.29
C GLN A 216 -28.17 5.20 -75.47
N GLN A 217 -29.49 5.15 -75.28
CA GLN A 217 -30.48 5.57 -76.29
C GLN A 217 -30.60 7.10 -76.43
N VAL A 218 -30.26 7.86 -75.39
CA VAL A 218 -30.45 9.33 -75.34
C VAL A 218 -29.14 10.09 -75.59
N LEU A 219 -27.99 9.56 -75.15
CA LEU A 219 -26.63 10.02 -75.47
C LEU A 219 -25.72 8.80 -75.83
N PRO A 220 -25.56 8.44 -77.12
CA PRO A 220 -24.75 7.28 -77.51
C PRO A 220 -23.22 7.47 -77.48
N ASP A 221 -22.71 8.71 -77.39
CA ASP A 221 -21.26 9.03 -77.43
C ASP A 221 -20.63 9.29 -76.03
N SER A 222 -21.34 8.96 -74.95
CA SER A 222 -20.81 8.93 -73.58
C SER A 222 -21.44 7.74 -72.84
N VAL A 223 -20.71 6.82 -72.21
CA VAL A 223 -19.45 6.97 -71.46
C VAL A 223 -18.54 5.74 -71.67
N GLN A 224 -17.21 5.90 -71.66
CA GLN A 224 -16.28 4.79 -71.37
C GLN A 224 -16.03 4.70 -69.86
N ALA A 225 -16.23 3.52 -69.28
CA ALA A 225 -16.00 3.27 -67.86
C ALA A 225 -14.50 3.18 -67.54
N PRO A 226 -13.99 3.90 -66.51
CA PRO A 226 -12.65 3.67 -65.96
C PRO A 226 -12.62 2.45 -65.02
N ASP A 227 -11.45 1.82 -64.91
CA ASP A 227 -11.25 0.58 -64.13
C ASP A 227 -11.44 0.74 -62.60
N ARG A 228 -11.78 -0.38 -61.95
CA ARG A 228 -11.63 -0.54 -60.49
C ARG A 228 -10.19 -0.94 -60.15
N ASP A 229 -9.50 -0.08 -59.41
CA ASP A 229 -8.43 -0.48 -58.48
C ASP A 229 -8.51 0.35 -57.18
N GLY A 230 -7.93 -0.14 -56.10
CA GLY A 230 -8.18 0.29 -54.72
C GLY A 230 -8.79 -0.87 -53.91
N SER A 231 -7.99 -1.83 -53.44
CA SER A 231 -7.07 -1.71 -52.29
C SER A 231 -7.79 -1.35 -50.99
N GLN A 232 -7.82 -2.31 -50.06
CA GLN A 232 -8.27 -2.10 -48.68
C GLN A 232 -7.37 -2.89 -47.73
N GLU A 233 -6.39 -2.21 -47.14
CA GLU A 233 -5.48 -2.81 -46.15
C GLU A 233 -6.19 -3.16 -44.83
N ALA A 234 -5.65 -4.17 -44.14
CA ALA A 234 -6.19 -4.62 -42.87
C ALA A 234 -5.79 -3.69 -41.71
N THR A 235 -6.76 -3.36 -40.85
CA THR A 235 -6.49 -2.75 -39.53
C THR A 235 -6.69 -3.79 -38.43
N GLU A 236 -5.59 -4.40 -37.99
CA GLU A 236 -5.61 -5.40 -36.93
C GLU A 236 -6.03 -4.81 -35.57
N ARG A 237 -6.80 -5.59 -34.79
CA ARG A 237 -7.04 -5.29 -33.37
C ARG A 237 -5.81 -5.67 -32.56
N ARG A 238 -5.34 -4.78 -31.68
CA ARG A 238 -4.43 -5.15 -30.58
C ARG A 238 -5.16 -5.13 -29.24
N ASP A 239 -5.19 -6.29 -28.59
CA ASP A 239 -5.57 -6.43 -27.19
C ASP A 239 -4.55 -5.74 -26.27
N THR A 240 -5.03 -4.94 -25.32
CA THR A 240 -4.23 -4.50 -24.16
C THR A 240 -4.59 -5.33 -22.93
N LYS A 241 -3.82 -6.42 -22.76
CA LYS A 241 -3.78 -7.33 -21.61
C LYS A 241 -3.88 -6.57 -20.27
N LYS A 242 -4.91 -6.88 -19.46
CA LYS A 242 -5.06 -6.33 -18.11
C LYS A 242 -3.97 -6.88 -17.18
N THR A 243 -3.11 -6.00 -16.67
CA THR A 243 -2.23 -6.31 -15.53
C THR A 243 -3.05 -6.31 -14.24
N SER A 244 -2.94 -7.36 -13.44
CA SER A 244 -3.57 -7.45 -12.12
C SER A 244 -2.74 -6.69 -11.07
N MET A 245 -3.36 -5.72 -10.39
CA MET A 245 -2.76 -5.10 -9.19
C MET A 245 -2.81 -6.07 -7.99
N PRO A 246 -1.78 -6.10 -7.13
CA PRO A 246 -1.86 -6.72 -5.81
C PRO A 246 -2.88 -6.00 -4.92
N LYS A 247 -3.36 -6.68 -3.88
CA LYS A 247 -4.09 -6.08 -2.76
C LYS A 247 -3.19 -6.07 -1.53
N CYS A 248 -3.14 -4.93 -0.84
CA CYS A 248 -2.84 -4.86 0.59
C CYS A 248 -4.12 -4.48 1.35
N LEU A 249 -4.14 -4.71 2.66
CA LEU A 249 -5.24 -4.35 3.56
C LEU A 249 -4.89 -3.07 4.33
N GLY A 250 -5.91 -2.35 4.82
CA GLY A 250 -5.77 -1.46 5.98
C GLY A 250 -5.76 -2.26 7.29
N THR A 251 -5.74 -1.63 8.46
CA THR A 251 -5.84 -0.19 8.78
C THR A 251 -5.27 0.03 10.19
N ASP A 252 -4.44 1.06 10.35
CA ASP A 252 -4.69 2.32 11.08
C ASP A 252 -5.42 2.28 12.46
N GLU A 253 -5.17 3.32 13.26
CA GLU A 253 -5.31 3.42 14.75
C GLU A 253 -3.93 3.94 15.26
N ASP A 254 -3.61 5.10 15.86
CA ASP A 254 -4.33 6.24 16.48
C ASP A 254 -3.57 7.59 16.18
N GLU A 255 -2.31 7.75 16.60
CA GLU A 255 -1.60 9.06 16.62
C GLU A 255 -0.79 9.47 15.35
N LEU A 256 -0.67 8.61 14.34
CA LEU A 256 -0.05 8.92 13.03
C LEU A 256 -1.09 9.14 11.92
N LEU A 257 -2.38 9.11 12.26
CA LEU A 257 -3.46 9.01 11.29
C LEU A 257 -3.80 10.28 10.54
N GLU A 258 -3.65 11.45 11.16
CA GLU A 258 -3.88 12.71 10.45
C GLU A 258 -2.89 12.89 9.29
N ASP A 259 -1.74 12.20 9.29
CA ASP A 259 -0.79 12.13 8.16
C ASP A 259 -1.05 10.95 7.22
N GLN A 260 -1.37 9.75 7.73
CA GLN A 260 -1.59 8.58 6.86
C GLN A 260 -2.94 8.63 6.11
N ASP A 261 -4.04 8.99 6.78
CA ASP A 261 -5.34 9.17 6.11
C ASP A 261 -5.36 10.45 5.27
N SER A 262 -4.60 11.50 5.64
CA SER A 262 -4.42 12.65 4.74
C SER A 262 -3.58 12.30 3.50
N PHE A 263 -2.53 11.48 3.60
CA PHE A 263 -1.78 11.00 2.44
C PHE A 263 -2.68 10.26 1.44
N TRP A 264 -3.51 9.30 1.90
CA TRP A 264 -4.44 8.59 1.00
C TRP A 264 -5.53 9.50 0.43
N LYS A 265 -5.99 10.48 1.20
CA LYS A 265 -6.97 11.51 0.81
C LYS A 265 -6.40 12.54 -0.16
N GLU A 266 -5.13 12.90 -0.06
CA GLU A 266 -4.40 13.71 -1.05
C GLU A 266 -4.14 12.90 -2.31
N LEU A 267 -3.70 11.64 -2.20
CA LEU A 267 -3.52 10.76 -3.36
C LEU A 267 -4.82 10.57 -4.14
N GLY A 268 -5.95 10.38 -3.44
CA GLY A 268 -7.29 10.34 -4.05
C GLY A 268 -7.75 11.66 -4.67
N GLN A 269 -7.36 12.80 -4.10
CA GLN A 269 -7.58 14.12 -4.71
C GLN A 269 -6.71 14.31 -5.96
N ILE A 270 -5.44 13.87 -5.95
CA ILE A 270 -4.52 13.92 -7.09
C ILE A 270 -5.00 13.00 -8.22
N GLU A 271 -5.46 11.78 -7.92
CA GLU A 271 -6.06 10.89 -8.92
C GLU A 271 -7.33 11.49 -9.52
N THR A 272 -8.20 12.07 -8.68
CA THR A 272 -9.42 12.76 -9.14
C THR A 272 -9.09 13.97 -10.02
N ALA A 273 -8.13 14.80 -9.62
CA ALA A 273 -7.67 15.96 -10.38
C ALA A 273 -7.05 15.54 -11.72
N TYR A 274 -6.25 14.46 -11.74
CA TYR A 274 -5.69 13.87 -12.95
C TYR A 274 -6.78 13.37 -13.90
N ILE A 275 -7.80 12.67 -13.39
CA ILE A 275 -8.95 12.20 -14.18
C ILE A 275 -9.73 13.39 -14.76
N CYS A 276 -9.97 14.44 -13.97
CA CYS A 276 -10.61 15.67 -14.44
C CYS A 276 -9.80 16.37 -15.53
N ALA A 277 -8.51 16.65 -15.30
CA ALA A 277 -7.65 17.30 -16.28
C ALA A 277 -7.53 16.48 -17.58
N ARG A 278 -7.37 15.16 -17.48
CA ARG A 278 -7.34 14.26 -18.65
C ARG A 278 -8.67 14.24 -19.40
N ARG A 279 -9.80 14.33 -18.70
CA ARG A 279 -11.12 14.50 -19.33
C ARG A 279 -11.24 15.85 -20.05
N GLU A 280 -10.72 16.94 -19.48
CA GLU A 280 -10.73 18.26 -20.12
C GLU A 280 -9.83 18.31 -21.37
N VAL A 281 -8.67 17.66 -21.36
CA VAL A 281 -7.84 17.50 -22.57
C VAL A 281 -8.58 16.75 -23.67
N ILE A 282 -9.29 15.66 -23.35
CA ILE A 282 -10.10 14.91 -24.34
C ILE A 282 -11.26 15.77 -24.86
N VAL A 283 -11.97 16.50 -23.99
CA VAL A 283 -13.10 17.35 -24.37
C VAL A 283 -12.66 18.57 -25.19
N THR A 284 -11.51 19.18 -24.88
CA THR A 284 -10.98 20.31 -25.66
C THR A 284 -10.44 19.84 -27.01
N ALA A 285 -9.72 18.72 -27.09
CA ALA A 285 -9.29 18.12 -28.35
C ALA A 285 -10.49 17.78 -29.26
N ALA A 286 -11.53 17.14 -28.73
CA ALA A 286 -12.74 16.82 -29.49
C ALA A 286 -13.49 18.08 -29.98
N LYS A 287 -13.50 19.17 -29.18
CA LYS A 287 -14.06 20.46 -29.61
C LYS A 287 -13.25 21.08 -30.74
N VAL A 288 -11.91 21.14 -30.62
CA VAL A 288 -11.02 21.68 -31.65
C VAL A 288 -11.19 20.91 -32.96
N GLU A 289 -11.20 19.59 -32.91
CA GLU A 289 -11.36 18.75 -34.09
C GLU A 289 -12.77 18.89 -34.72
N GLY A 290 -13.81 18.98 -33.90
CA GLY A 290 -15.17 19.30 -34.37
C GLY A 290 -15.26 20.67 -35.05
N THR A 291 -14.60 21.70 -34.49
CA THR A 291 -14.55 23.02 -35.14
C THR A 291 -13.70 23.02 -36.41
N ARG A 292 -12.64 22.21 -36.49
CA ARG A 292 -11.82 22.04 -37.69
C ARG A 292 -12.63 21.39 -38.81
N ALA A 293 -13.32 20.28 -38.53
CA ALA A 293 -14.19 19.61 -39.48
C ALA A 293 -15.34 20.50 -39.99
N ALA A 294 -15.94 21.32 -39.10
CA ALA A 294 -16.97 22.27 -39.48
C ALA A 294 -16.43 23.42 -40.37
N LEU A 295 -15.20 23.90 -40.11
CA LEU A 295 -14.54 24.93 -40.91
C LEU A 295 -14.14 24.39 -42.29
N GLU A 296 -13.54 23.20 -42.36
CA GLU A 296 -13.26 22.52 -43.64
C GLU A 296 -14.53 22.24 -44.45
N TRP A 297 -15.64 21.89 -43.80
CA TRP A 297 -16.93 21.71 -44.47
C TRP A 297 -17.47 23.03 -45.03
N ALA A 298 -17.37 24.12 -44.26
CA ALA A 298 -17.78 25.46 -44.70
C ALA A 298 -16.94 25.95 -45.90
N GLN A 299 -15.61 25.70 -45.89
CA GLN A 299 -14.73 26.02 -47.01
C GLN A 299 -15.11 25.26 -48.28
N ARG A 300 -15.22 23.92 -48.22
CA ARG A 300 -15.65 23.10 -49.36
C ARG A 300 -17.02 23.50 -49.90
N THR A 301 -17.93 23.95 -49.03
CA THR A 301 -19.26 24.43 -49.41
C THR A 301 -19.22 25.81 -50.07
N GLN A 302 -18.29 26.70 -49.66
CA GLN A 302 -18.06 27.98 -50.33
C GLN A 302 -17.40 27.78 -51.70
N GLU A 303 -16.34 26.96 -51.79
CA GLU A 303 -15.67 26.59 -53.04
C GLU A 303 -16.68 26.04 -54.06
N ALA A 304 -17.52 25.09 -53.65
CA ALA A 304 -18.59 24.53 -54.49
C ALA A 304 -19.72 25.53 -54.85
N LEU A 305 -19.84 26.67 -54.17
CA LEU A 305 -20.77 27.76 -54.53
C LEU A 305 -20.15 28.80 -55.46
N GLU A 306 -18.83 28.98 -55.41
CA GLU A 306 -18.06 29.84 -56.31
C GLU A 306 -17.83 29.16 -57.68
N ASP A 307 -17.62 27.83 -57.71
CA ASP A 307 -17.52 27.02 -58.93
C ASP A 307 -18.87 26.86 -59.70
N ASN A 308 -19.98 27.39 -59.18
CA ASN A 308 -21.33 27.30 -59.76
C ASN A 308 -21.92 28.67 -60.19
N GLN A 309 -21.07 29.65 -60.52
CA GLN A 309 -21.47 30.97 -61.05
C GLN A 309 -20.91 31.26 -62.47
#